data_AF-A0A527GIV7-F1
#
_entry.id   AF-A0A527GIV7-F1
#
_cell.length_a   1.000
_cell.length_b   1.000
_cell.length_c   1.000
_cell.angle_alpha   90.00
_cell.angle_beta   90.00
_cell.angle_gamma   90.00
#
_symmetry.space_group_name_H-M   'P 1'
#
loop_
_entity.id
_entity.type
_entity.pdbx_description
1 polymer ?
#
loop_
_entity_poly.entity_id
_entity_poly.type
_entity_poly.pdbx_seq_one_letter_code
_entity_poly.pdbx_strand_id
1 'polypeptide(L)'
;LQVSPGNEAHLAAFATEAVGPDGAQSPLYLHTSPEFACKKLLAAGEVRIFSFGPVYRNRERGPLHHPEFTMLEWYRVGEAYESLMLDCAAFLALA
;
A
#
# COMPACT_ATOMS: atom_id res chain seq x y z
N LEU A 1 -0.32 -16.64 3.21
CA LEU A 1 -0.01 -15.22 2.92
C LEU A 1 -1.32 -14.45 2.94
N GLN A 2 -1.37 -13.26 3.54
CA GLN A 2 -2.58 -12.44 3.54
C GLN A 2 -2.98 -12.09 2.10
N VAL A 3 -4.24 -12.30 1.75
CA VAL A 3 -4.84 -11.90 0.47
C VAL A 3 -5.50 -10.53 0.68
N SER A 4 -5.41 -9.63 -0.30
CA SER A 4 -6.16 -8.35 -0.28
C SER A 4 -7.66 -8.60 -0.10
N PRO A 5 -8.41 -7.73 0.59
CA PRO A 5 -8.03 -6.38 1.07
C PRO A 5 -7.16 -6.34 2.34
N GLY A 6 -6.76 -7.47 2.91
CA GLY A 6 -6.15 -7.50 4.25
C GLY A 6 -7.19 -7.65 5.36
N ASN A 7 -6.86 -7.22 6.58
CA ASN A 7 -7.68 -7.41 7.78
C ASN A 7 -8.16 -6.10 8.42
N GLU A 8 -8.01 -4.97 7.72
CA GLU A 8 -8.40 -3.66 8.24
C GLU A 8 -9.92 -3.50 8.14
N ALA A 9 -10.60 -3.43 9.28
CA ALA A 9 -12.06 -3.44 9.37
C ALA A 9 -12.71 -2.22 8.70
N HIS A 10 -11.98 -1.12 8.60
CA HIS A 10 -12.49 0.14 8.05
C HIS A 10 -12.09 0.39 6.59
N LEU A 11 -11.29 -0.48 5.98
CA LEU A 11 -10.90 -0.35 4.57
C LEU A 11 -11.73 -1.27 3.67
N ALA A 12 -12.35 -0.67 2.66
CA ALA A 12 -12.97 -1.41 1.56
C ALA A 12 -12.07 -1.34 0.33
N ALA A 13 -11.66 -2.47 -0.24
CA ALA A 13 -10.96 -2.47 -1.52
C ALA A 13 -11.94 -2.47 -2.71
N PHE A 14 -11.47 -1.98 -3.85
CA PHE A 14 -12.10 -2.29 -5.13
C PHE A 14 -11.83 -3.75 -5.49
N ALA A 15 -12.87 -4.45 -5.94
CA ALA A 15 -12.75 -5.79 -6.48
C ALA A 15 -12.65 -5.74 -8.01
N THR A 16 -11.95 -6.70 -8.59
CA THR A 16 -11.84 -6.95 -10.02
C THR A 16 -11.68 -8.45 -10.25
N GLU A 17 -11.54 -8.88 -11.50
CA GLU A 17 -11.42 -10.28 -11.87
C GLU A 17 -10.21 -10.49 -12.78
N ALA A 18 -9.36 -11.46 -12.44
CA ALA A 18 -8.36 -11.97 -13.36
C ALA A 18 -9.00 -13.05 -14.24
N VAL A 19 -8.91 -12.85 -15.56
CA VAL A 19 -9.34 -13.82 -16.58
C VAL A 19 -8.11 -14.60 -17.05
N GLY A 20 -8.10 -15.90 -16.80
CA GLY A 20 -7.05 -16.82 -17.22
C GLY A 20 -7.10 -17.14 -18.72
N PRO A 21 -6.02 -17.70 -19.30
CA PRO A 21 -5.99 -18.10 -20.71
C PRO A 21 -7.04 -19.16 -21.11
N ASP A 22 -7.52 -19.92 -20.14
CA ASP A 22 -8.60 -20.92 -20.26
C ASP A 22 -10.01 -20.33 -20.06
N GLY A 23 -10.09 -19.02 -19.83
CA GLY A 23 -11.34 -18.31 -19.53
C GLY A 23 -11.79 -18.41 -18.07
N ALA A 24 -11.03 -19.08 -17.19
CA ALA A 24 -11.34 -19.13 -15.77
C ALA A 24 -11.25 -17.73 -15.15
N GLN A 25 -12.20 -17.38 -14.27
CA GLN A 25 -12.22 -16.10 -13.57
C GLN A 25 -11.87 -16.29 -12.10
N SER A 26 -11.02 -15.40 -11.59
CA SER A 26 -10.65 -15.38 -10.17
C SER A 26 -10.78 -13.97 -9.61
N PRO A 27 -11.45 -13.79 -8.46
CA PRO A 27 -11.60 -12.47 -7.85
C PRO A 27 -10.23 -11.97 -7.36
N LEU A 28 -9.94 -10.71 -7.69
CA LEU A 28 -8.79 -9.96 -7.21
C LEU A 28 -9.24 -8.64 -6.62
N TYR A 29 -8.34 -7.99 -5.90
CA TYR A 29 -8.58 -6.68 -5.31
C TYR A 29 -7.42 -5.75 -5.64
N LEU A 30 -7.76 -4.49 -5.92
CA LEU A 30 -6.75 -3.43 -6.00
C LEU A 30 -6.22 -3.15 -4.59
N HIS A 31 -4.92 -2.97 -4.46
CA HIS A 31 -4.30 -2.76 -3.14
C HIS A 31 -4.67 -1.39 -2.56
N THR A 32 -5.03 -1.38 -1.28
CA THR A 32 -5.30 -0.17 -0.49
C THR A 32 -4.02 0.50 0.05
N SER A 33 -2.93 -0.28 0.05
CA SER A 33 -1.55 0.07 0.39
C SER A 33 -0.60 -1.01 -0.17
N PRO A 34 0.67 -0.69 -0.50
CA PRO A 34 1.69 -1.66 -0.86
C PRO A 34 2.23 -2.48 0.33
N GLU A 35 1.75 -2.28 1.57
CA GLU A 35 2.30 -2.84 2.82
C GLU A 35 2.64 -4.33 2.72
N PHE A 36 1.72 -5.17 2.26
CA PHE A 36 1.99 -6.61 2.20
C PHE A 36 3.04 -6.99 1.15
N ALA A 37 3.12 -6.25 0.04
CA ALA A 37 4.17 -6.44 -0.95
C ALA A 37 5.52 -5.99 -0.38
N CYS A 38 5.57 -4.81 0.25
CA CYS A 38 6.77 -4.30 0.90
C CYS A 38 7.25 -5.23 2.01
N LYS A 39 6.37 -5.70 2.91
CA LYS A 39 6.74 -6.63 3.99
C LYS A 39 7.28 -7.97 3.46
N LYS A 40 6.82 -8.45 2.30
CA LYS A 40 7.42 -9.62 1.63
C LYS A 40 8.86 -9.34 1.19
N LEU A 41 9.13 -8.16 0.66
CA LEU A 41 10.49 -7.74 0.29
C LEU A 41 11.39 -7.59 1.52
N LEU A 42 10.87 -7.03 2.62
CA LEU A 42 11.62 -6.95 3.88
C LEU A 42 11.98 -8.35 4.41
N ALA A 43 11.01 -9.27 4.39
CA ALA A 43 11.25 -10.66 4.77
C ALA A 43 12.24 -11.37 3.83
N ALA A 44 12.35 -10.92 2.57
CA ALA A 44 13.33 -11.40 1.59
C ALA A 44 14.73 -10.77 1.75
N GLY A 45 14.92 -9.83 2.68
CA GLY A 45 16.21 -9.24 3.01
C GLY A 45 16.39 -7.77 2.60
N GLU A 46 15.37 -7.15 2.00
CA GLU A 46 15.41 -5.70 1.78
C GLU A 46 15.36 -4.95 3.11
N VAL A 47 16.20 -3.94 3.28
CA VAL A 47 16.36 -3.24 4.57
C VAL A 47 15.90 -1.79 4.55
N ARG A 48 15.91 -1.15 3.38
CA ARG A 48 15.49 0.25 3.19
C ARG A 48 14.83 0.39 1.83
N ILE A 49 13.51 0.47 1.81
CA ILE A 49 12.72 0.53 0.58
C ILE A 49 11.64 1.60 0.68
N PHE A 50 11.22 2.10 -0.47
CA PHE A 50 10.03 2.93 -0.59
C PHE A 50 9.20 2.46 -1.79
N SER A 51 7.90 2.73 -1.72
CA SER A 51 6.96 2.58 -2.81
C SER A 51 6.29 3.94 -3.03
N PHE A 52 6.24 4.39 -4.27
CA PHE A 52 5.57 5.61 -4.68
C PHE A 52 4.69 5.33 -5.91
N GLY A 53 3.38 5.39 -5.75
CA GLY A 53 2.46 5.02 -6.81
C GLY A 53 0.99 5.03 -6.39
N PRO A 54 0.08 4.66 -7.31
CA PRO A 54 -1.35 4.68 -7.04
C PRO A 54 -1.76 3.57 -6.07
N VAL A 55 -2.70 3.92 -5.19
CA VAL A 55 -3.44 2.99 -4.33
C VAL A 55 -4.93 3.30 -4.40
N TYR A 56 -5.75 2.32 -4.06
CA TYR A 56 -7.18 2.36 -4.32
C TYR A 56 -7.97 2.03 -3.06
N ARG A 57 -8.86 2.92 -2.64
CA ARG A 57 -9.73 2.74 -1.48
C ARG A 57 -11.18 3.00 -1.86
N ASN A 58 -11.99 1.96 -1.79
CA ASN A 58 -13.40 2.00 -2.10
C ASN A 58 -14.17 2.65 -0.94
N ARG A 59 -15.34 3.23 -1.24
CA ARG A 59 -16.19 3.97 -0.29
C ARG A 59 -15.56 5.22 0.35
N GLU A 60 -14.38 5.65 -0.11
CA GLU A 60 -13.71 6.88 0.33
C GLU A 60 -13.83 7.97 -0.74
N ARG A 61 -14.75 8.93 -0.52
CA ARG A 61 -14.93 10.10 -1.40
C ARG A 61 -15.31 11.32 -0.58
N GLY A 62 -14.59 12.43 -0.78
CA GLY A 62 -14.90 13.70 -0.12
C GLY A 62 -13.92 14.80 -0.54
N PRO A 63 -14.00 15.99 0.09
CA PRO A 63 -13.14 17.13 -0.23
C PRO A 63 -11.63 16.83 -0.09
N LEU A 64 -11.28 15.88 0.79
CA LEU A 64 -9.92 15.47 1.07
C LEU A 64 -9.63 14.02 0.66
N HIS A 65 -10.58 13.33 0.01
CA HIS A 65 -10.48 11.90 -0.29
C HIS A 65 -10.88 11.62 -1.74
N HIS A 66 -9.97 10.96 -2.46
CA HIS A 66 -10.24 10.42 -3.78
C HIS A 66 -10.11 8.88 -3.74
N PRO A 67 -10.98 8.11 -4.41
CA PRO A 67 -10.94 6.64 -4.38
C PRO A 67 -9.65 6.02 -4.95
N GLU A 68 -8.93 6.79 -5.76
CA GLU A 68 -7.57 6.52 -6.22
C GLU A 68 -6.69 7.71 -5.86
N PHE A 69 -5.54 7.46 -5.25
CA PHE A 69 -4.58 8.53 -4.94
C PHE A 69 -3.15 7.98 -4.93
N THR A 70 -2.19 8.88 -5.08
CA THR A 70 -0.77 8.54 -5.00
C THR A 70 -0.33 8.47 -3.54
N MET A 71 0.32 7.38 -3.16
CA MET A 71 0.84 7.20 -1.81
C MET A 71 2.35 6.98 -1.84
N LEU A 72 3.05 7.62 -0.91
CA LEU A 72 4.42 7.31 -0.52
C LEU A 72 4.39 6.45 0.74
N GLU A 73 5.01 5.28 0.69
CA GLU A 73 5.17 4.39 1.83
C GLU A 73 6.61 3.88 1.86
N TRP A 74 7.28 3.91 3.02
CA TRP A 74 8.67 3.50 3.14
C TRP A 74 8.95 2.74 4.43
N TYR A 75 10.01 1.93 4.38
CA TYR A 75 10.36 0.98 5.43
C TYR A 75 11.87 1.01 5.70
N ARG A 76 12.23 0.88 6.97
CA ARG A 76 13.62 0.82 7.47
C ARG A 76 13.74 -0.28 8.52
N VAL A 77 14.48 -1.35 8.21
CA VAL A 77 14.70 -2.48 9.12
C VAL A 77 15.76 -2.11 10.16
N GLY A 78 15.46 -2.37 11.43
CA GLY A 78 16.41 -2.16 12.53
C GLY A 78 16.59 -0.69 12.95
N GLU A 79 15.81 0.23 12.40
CA GLU A 79 15.79 1.63 12.80
C GLU A 79 14.63 1.92 13.74
N ALA A 80 14.85 2.87 14.64
CA ALA A 80 13.82 3.31 15.59
C ALA A 80 12.79 4.20 14.87
N TYR A 81 11.58 4.31 15.43
CA TYR A 81 10.50 5.06 14.80
C TYR A 81 10.81 6.56 14.69
N GLU A 82 11.69 7.09 15.55
CA GLU A 82 12.19 8.46 15.52
C GLU A 82 12.92 8.76 14.20
N SER A 83 13.59 7.78 13.60
CA SER A 83 14.19 7.96 12.26
C SER A 83 13.13 8.27 11.20
N LEU A 84 11.96 7.63 11.28
CA LEU A 84 10.84 7.88 10.36
C LEU A 84 10.21 9.25 10.61
N MET A 85 10.14 9.70 11.86
CA MET A 85 9.69 11.06 12.19
C MET A 85 10.61 12.12 11.59
N LEU A 86 11.93 11.89 11.64
CA LEU A 86 12.92 12.78 11.03
C LEU A 86 12.80 12.80 9.51
N ASP A 87 12.57 11.65 8.87
CA ASP A 87 12.27 11.58 7.43
C ASP A 87 11.07 12.48 7.07
N CYS A 88 9.96 12.36 7.81
CA CYS A 88 8.77 13.19 7.61
C CYS A 88 9.08 14.69 7.73
N ALA A 89 9.80 15.10 8.77
CA ALA A 89 10.17 16.50 8.98
C ALA A 89 11.05 17.02 7.83
N ALA A 90 12.00 16.21 7.36
CA ALA A 90 12.87 16.56 6.24
C ALA A 90 12.09 16.70 4.93
N PHE A 91 11.16 15.80 4.62
CA PHE A 91 10.32 15.90 3.42
C PHE A 91 9.43 17.15 3.43
N LEU A 92 8.81 17.47 4.57
CA LEU A 92 7.97 18.66 4.71
C LEU A 92 8.76 19.96 4.58
N ALA A 93 10.02 19.98 5.01
CA ALA A 93 10.88 21.17 4.89
C ALA A 93 11.31 21.46 3.43
N LEU A 94 11.17 20.50 2.52
CA LEU A 94 11.46 20.64 1.09
C LEU A 94 10.24 21.06 0.26
N ALA A 95 9.05 21.06 0.86
CA ALA A 95 7.77 21.33 0.20
C ALA A 95 7.38 22.82 0.19
#